data_AF-A0A9P6QP06-F1
#
_entry.id   AF-A0A9P6QP06-F1
#
_cell.length_a   1.000
_cell.length_b   1.000
_cell.length_c   1.000
_cell.angle_alpha   90.00
_cell.angle_beta   90.00
_cell.angle_gamma   90.00
#
_symmetry.space_group_name_H-M   'P 1'
#
loop_
_entity.id
_entity.type
_entity.pdbx_description
1 polymer ?
#
loop_
_entity_poly.entity_id
_entity_poly.type
_entity_poly.pdbx_seq_one_letter_code
_entity_poly.pdbx_strand_id
1 'polypeptide(L)'
;MAATFPEKDKLVSGVLVVKDFQYTIMDTSDLEEFVGLQTTSVVQRQIVPYHASFGLLKYHLRQMFGKIQELERDINKKETVRIFETVDVKEYNVNHVLLEWTGNSVNDMVADSVLAVILNIESSPASVKLTKSDHTHSHSHGHAHPHVKTEGASSSPSAKEGKGEMLVERLPGDEFEDLVMFFASQFGPENVTQNDKTRTMVVSLDGMQATIDCRDFSVDCEADALRHRAQNVLERAVRTCMQ
;
A
#
# COMPACT_ATOMS: atom_id res chain seq x y z
N MET A 1 5.66 -9.46 37.08
CA MET A 1 7.12 -9.40 36.86
C MET A 1 7.76 -8.94 38.16
N ALA A 2 9.08 -9.07 38.33
CA ALA A 2 9.81 -8.82 39.57
C ALA A 2 9.70 -7.38 40.14
N ALA A 3 8.96 -6.49 39.48
CA ALA A 3 8.65 -5.14 39.92
C ALA A 3 7.82 -5.04 41.23
N THR A 4 7.17 -6.12 41.67
CA THR A 4 6.36 -6.12 42.90
C THR A 4 6.99 -6.96 44.00
N PHE A 5 6.88 -6.49 45.24
CA PHE A 5 7.32 -7.25 46.41
C PHE A 5 6.69 -8.66 46.44
N PRO A 6 7.48 -9.71 46.65
CA PRO A 6 6.97 -11.07 46.62
C PRO A 6 6.01 -11.31 47.80
N GLU A 7 4.78 -11.70 47.47
CA GLU A 7 3.78 -12.17 48.44
C GLU A 7 3.77 -13.70 48.49
N LYS A 8 3.39 -14.25 49.64
CA LYS A 8 3.31 -15.71 49.83
C LYS A 8 2.37 -16.34 48.79
N ASP A 9 2.80 -17.43 48.18
CA ASP A 9 2.07 -18.20 47.18
C ASP A 9 1.77 -17.45 45.85
N LYS A 10 2.40 -16.29 45.61
CA LYS A 10 2.38 -15.64 44.29
C LYS A 10 3.60 -16.03 43.45
N LEU A 11 3.34 -16.26 42.17
CA LEU A 11 4.35 -16.61 41.18
C LEU A 11 5.18 -15.36 40.84
N VAL A 12 6.50 -15.43 41.03
CA VAL A 12 7.44 -14.38 40.65
C VAL A 12 8.02 -14.74 39.28
N SER A 13 7.88 -13.83 38.31
CA SER A 13 8.44 -13.97 36.96
C SER A 13 9.44 -12.86 36.68
N GLY A 14 10.56 -13.20 36.05
CA GLY A 14 11.62 -12.25 35.69
C GLY A 14 12.82 -12.96 35.07
N VAL A 15 13.85 -12.18 34.76
CA VAL A 15 15.13 -12.69 34.24
C VAL A 15 16.02 -13.06 35.40
N LEU A 16 16.52 -14.30 35.42
CA LEU A 16 17.49 -14.75 36.42
C LEU A 16 18.91 -14.35 35.98
N VAL A 17 19.51 -13.42 36.72
CA VAL A 17 20.89 -12.98 36.55
C VAL A 17 21.77 -13.74 37.54
N VAL A 18 22.83 -14.37 37.04
CA VAL A 18 23.80 -15.10 37.86
C VAL A 18 25.15 -14.42 37.75
N LYS A 19 25.66 -13.89 38.87
CA LYS A 19 26.98 -13.27 38.96
C LYS A 19 27.68 -13.74 40.21
N ASP A 20 28.87 -14.31 40.08
CA ASP A 20 29.71 -14.77 41.20
C ASP A 20 28.95 -15.63 42.24
N PHE A 21 28.17 -16.60 41.77
CA PHE A 21 27.31 -17.48 42.58
C PHE A 21 26.13 -16.81 43.30
N GLN A 22 25.89 -15.51 43.07
CA GLN A 22 24.67 -14.82 43.49
C GLN A 22 23.62 -14.90 42.39
N TYR A 23 22.39 -15.22 42.80
CA TYR A 23 21.23 -15.38 41.94
C TYR A 23 20.26 -14.23 42.23
N THR A 24 19.99 -13.40 41.22
CA THR A 24 19.05 -12.29 41.35
C THR A 24 18.03 -12.37 40.24
N ILE A 25 16.74 -12.37 40.59
CA ILE A 25 15.65 -12.23 39.61
C ILE A 25 15.36 -10.74 39.45
N MET A 26 15.38 -10.26 38.21
CA MET A 26 15.18 -8.85 37.88
C MET A 26 14.12 -8.69 36.77
N ASP A 27 13.58 -7.48 36.63
CA ASP A 27 12.86 -7.11 35.41
C ASP A 27 13.85 -6.89 34.26
N THR A 28 13.41 -7.09 33.03
CA THR A 28 14.17 -6.77 31.83
C THR A 28 14.56 -5.30 31.74
N SER A 29 13.74 -4.38 32.27
CA SER A 29 14.05 -2.94 32.32
C SER A 29 15.25 -2.63 33.23
N ASP A 30 15.48 -3.46 34.24
CA ASP A 30 16.44 -3.19 35.31
C ASP A 30 17.84 -3.79 34.99
N LEU A 31 17.95 -4.57 33.92
CA LEU A 31 19.19 -5.24 33.52
C LEU A 31 20.30 -4.24 33.17
N GLU A 32 19.96 -3.11 32.56
CA GLU A 32 20.93 -2.08 32.19
C GLU A 32 21.51 -1.39 33.42
N GLU A 33 20.64 -1.00 34.37
CA GLU A 33 21.04 -0.28 35.58
C GLU A 33 21.83 -1.15 36.56
N PHE A 34 21.38 -2.38 36.80
CA PHE A 34 21.93 -3.23 37.87
C PHE A 34 23.01 -4.22 37.40
N VAL A 35 23.06 -4.53 36.11
CA VAL A 35 23.98 -5.53 35.55
C VAL A 35 24.90 -4.93 34.48
N GLY A 36 24.60 -3.72 33.99
CA GLY A 36 25.31 -3.11 32.87
C GLY A 36 25.03 -3.80 31.53
N LEU A 37 23.98 -4.62 31.46
CA LEU A 37 23.56 -5.28 30.21
C LEU A 37 22.69 -4.33 29.42
N GLN A 38 23.23 -3.76 28.35
CA GLN A 38 22.45 -2.92 27.45
C GLN A 38 21.40 -3.77 26.73
N THR A 39 20.14 -3.37 26.84
CA THR A 39 19.05 -3.97 26.06
C THR A 39 18.88 -3.19 24.77
N THR A 40 19.07 -3.86 23.63
CA THR A 40 18.83 -3.26 22.31
C THR A 40 17.52 -3.79 21.76
N SER A 41 16.59 -2.88 21.46
CA SER A 41 15.38 -3.21 20.71
C SER A 41 15.61 -2.88 19.23
N VAL A 42 15.24 -3.80 18.34
CA VAL A 42 15.32 -3.59 16.89
C VAL A 42 13.95 -3.15 16.39
N VAL A 43 13.84 -1.95 15.84
CA VAL A 43 12.64 -1.51 15.15
C VAL A 43 12.78 -1.83 13.66
N GLN A 44 11.77 -2.49 13.09
CA GLN A 44 11.70 -2.84 11.69
C GLN A 44 10.70 -1.96 10.97
N ARG A 45 11.03 -1.62 9.72
CA ARG A 45 10.21 -0.81 8.82
C ARG A 45 10.18 -1.48 7.46
N GLN A 46 8.98 -1.61 6.90
CA GLN A 46 8.79 -2.20 5.57
C GLN A 46 7.81 -1.36 4.76
N ILE A 47 8.26 -0.89 3.61
CA ILE A 47 7.41 -0.18 2.64
C ILE A 47 6.85 -1.22 1.67
N VAL A 48 5.53 -1.24 1.52
CA VAL A 48 4.82 -2.24 0.72
C VAL A 48 3.98 -1.51 -0.34
N PRO A 49 4.10 -1.87 -1.63
CA PRO A 49 3.20 -1.39 -2.67
C PRO A 49 1.75 -1.78 -2.37
N TYR A 50 0.83 -0.83 -2.47
CA TYR A 50 -0.60 -1.00 -2.19
C TYR A 50 -1.41 0.08 -2.92
N HIS A 51 -2.18 -0.29 -3.95
CA HIS A 51 -2.82 0.67 -4.86
C HIS A 51 -4.30 0.96 -4.54
N ALA A 52 -4.83 0.37 -3.47
CA ALA A 52 -6.20 0.60 -3.04
C ALA A 52 -6.29 1.69 -1.97
N SER A 53 -7.52 2.11 -1.63
CA SER A 53 -7.70 3.13 -0.59
C SER A 53 -7.29 2.61 0.78
N PHE A 54 -6.76 3.49 1.64
CA PHE A 54 -6.42 3.13 3.01
C PHE A 54 -7.66 2.67 3.80
N GLY A 55 -8.84 3.22 3.49
CA GLY A 55 -10.12 2.77 4.05
C GLY A 55 -10.42 1.29 3.76
N LEU A 56 -10.11 0.81 2.55
CA LEU A 56 -10.27 -0.61 2.19
C LEU A 56 -9.28 -1.49 2.96
N LEU A 57 -8.05 -1.03 3.15
CA LEU A 57 -7.06 -1.72 3.97
C LEU A 57 -7.55 -1.85 5.42
N LYS A 58 -8.01 -0.75 6.02
CA LYS A 58 -8.60 -0.75 7.37
C LYS A 58 -9.77 -1.73 7.48
N TYR A 59 -10.62 -1.80 6.45
CA TYR A 59 -11.71 -2.76 6.42
C TYR A 59 -11.19 -4.21 6.46
N HIS A 60 -10.25 -4.58 5.60
CA HIS A 60 -9.71 -5.94 5.57
C HIS A 60 -8.91 -6.30 6.82
N LEU A 61 -8.15 -5.37 7.39
CA LEU A 61 -7.46 -5.56 8.66
C LEU A 61 -8.46 -5.80 9.80
N ARG A 62 -9.60 -5.08 9.83
CA ARG A 62 -10.68 -5.38 10.78
C ARG A 62 -11.33 -6.74 10.56
N GLN A 63 -11.47 -7.18 9.31
CA GLN A 63 -12.02 -8.52 9.03
C GLN A 63 -11.12 -9.62 9.59
N MET A 64 -9.79 -9.48 9.49
CA MET A 64 -8.85 -10.51 9.96
C MET A 64 -8.56 -10.41 11.47
N PHE A 65 -8.35 -9.21 11.99
CA PHE A 65 -7.87 -9.00 13.36
C PHE A 65 -8.94 -8.47 14.33
N GLY A 66 -10.15 -8.20 13.84
CA GLY A 66 -11.24 -7.65 14.64
C GLY A 66 -11.00 -6.16 14.96
N LYS A 67 -10.68 -5.86 16.22
CA LYS A 67 -10.49 -4.48 16.67
C LYS A 67 -9.08 -4.01 16.32
N ILE A 68 -9.00 -3.01 15.44
CA ILE A 68 -7.78 -2.24 15.18
C ILE A 68 -7.85 -0.90 15.93
N GLN A 69 -6.71 -0.40 16.38
CA GLN A 69 -6.61 0.92 17.02
C GLN A 69 -6.27 1.95 15.94
N GLU A 70 -7.05 3.01 15.80
CA GLU A 70 -6.68 4.14 14.94
C GLU A 70 -5.88 5.12 15.78
N LEU A 71 -4.67 5.47 15.32
CA LEU A 71 -3.81 6.44 16.00
C LEU A 71 -4.08 7.84 15.45
N GLU A 72 -3.65 8.87 16.19
CA GLU A 72 -3.72 10.25 15.74
C GLU A 72 -2.96 10.41 14.42
N ARG A 73 -3.51 11.25 13.53
CA ARG A 73 -2.85 11.55 12.26
C ARG A 73 -1.53 12.25 12.52
N ASP A 74 -0.52 11.92 11.73
CA ASP A 74 0.78 12.57 11.83
C ASP A 74 0.72 14.04 11.40
N ILE A 75 1.85 14.75 11.50
CA ILE A 75 2.00 16.14 11.04
C ILE A 75 1.64 16.34 9.56
N ASN A 76 1.67 15.26 8.77
CA ASN A 76 1.34 15.24 7.35
C ASN A 76 -0.09 14.76 7.09
N LYS A 77 -0.93 14.63 8.13
CA LYS A 77 -2.31 14.14 8.09
C LYS A 77 -2.48 12.69 7.65
N LYS A 78 -1.40 11.90 7.60
CA LYS A 78 -1.43 10.49 7.19
C LYS A 78 -2.07 9.63 8.27
N GLU A 79 -2.91 8.70 7.86
CA GLU A 79 -3.57 7.78 8.80
C GLU A 79 -2.62 6.69 9.27
N THR A 80 -2.76 6.29 10.54
CA THR A 80 -2.05 5.15 11.10
C THR A 80 -3.02 4.27 11.88
N VAL A 81 -2.90 2.96 11.69
CA VAL A 81 -3.60 1.96 12.49
C VAL A 81 -2.63 1.00 13.15
N ARG A 82 -2.93 0.61 14.39
CA ARG A 82 -2.16 -0.35 15.18
C ARG A 82 -2.93 -1.66 15.34
N ILE A 83 -2.27 -2.75 15.02
CA ILE A 83 -2.77 -4.13 15.12
C ILE A 83 -2.11 -4.79 16.32
N PHE A 84 -2.92 -5.40 17.19
CA PHE A 84 -2.48 -6.11 18.40
C PHE A 84 -1.43 -5.37 19.23
N GLU A 85 -1.53 -4.04 19.34
CA GLU A 85 -0.60 -3.19 20.10
C GLU A 85 0.87 -3.27 19.67
N THR A 86 1.16 -3.87 18.52
CA THR A 86 2.51 -4.31 18.15
C THR A 86 2.95 -3.84 16.76
N VAL A 87 2.05 -3.87 15.77
CA VAL A 87 2.37 -3.51 14.38
C VAL A 87 1.58 -2.28 13.97
N ASP A 88 2.29 -1.25 13.55
CA ASP A 88 1.73 -0.03 12.96
C ASP A 88 1.70 -0.13 11.44
N VAL A 89 0.55 0.18 10.85
CA VAL A 89 0.37 0.33 9.41
C VAL A 89 0.02 1.78 9.15
N LYS A 90 0.89 2.47 8.43
CA LYS A 90 0.78 3.90 8.13
C LYS A 90 0.55 4.09 6.65
N GLU A 91 -0.33 5.02 6.32
CA GLU A 91 -0.33 5.64 5.00
C GLU A 91 1.05 6.26 4.79
N TYR A 92 1.72 5.93 3.70
CA TYR A 92 3.09 6.37 3.47
C TYR A 92 3.17 7.30 2.28
N ASN A 93 3.11 6.79 1.05
CA ASN A 93 3.12 7.59 -0.17
C ASN A 93 2.01 7.10 -1.10
N VAL A 94 1.84 7.74 -2.25
CA VAL A 94 0.93 7.24 -3.29
C VAL A 94 1.27 5.77 -3.58
N ASN A 95 0.24 4.94 -3.53
CA ASN A 95 0.30 3.50 -3.73
C ASN A 95 1.26 2.74 -2.79
N HIS A 96 1.57 3.27 -1.60
CA HIS A 96 2.44 2.60 -0.64
C HIS A 96 1.94 2.75 0.80
N VAL A 97 2.11 1.67 1.55
CA VAL A 97 1.90 1.66 3.01
C VAL A 97 3.19 1.28 3.71
N LEU A 98 3.38 1.80 4.92
CA LEU A 98 4.51 1.51 5.77
C LEU A 98 4.06 0.64 6.94
N LEU A 99 4.70 -0.52 7.11
CA LEU A 99 4.63 -1.31 8.32
C LEU A 99 5.79 -0.91 9.23
N GLU A 100 5.54 -0.74 10.52
CA GLU A 100 6.55 -0.49 11.54
C GLU A 100 6.25 -1.31 12.80
N TRP A 101 7.24 -2.03 13.33
CA TRP A 101 7.09 -2.82 14.56
C TRP A 101 8.44 -3.04 15.26
N THR A 102 8.40 -3.46 16.52
CA THR A 102 9.58 -3.95 17.24
C THR A 102 9.81 -5.41 16.92
N GLY A 103 10.97 -5.76 16.37
CA GLY A 103 11.34 -7.10 15.93
C GLY A 103 11.44 -8.08 17.09
N ASN A 104 10.56 -9.09 17.06
CA ASN A 104 10.59 -10.27 17.91
C ASN A 104 9.64 -11.31 17.33
N SER A 105 9.79 -12.58 17.73
CA SER A 105 9.03 -13.69 17.16
C SER A 105 7.51 -13.51 17.17
N VAL A 106 6.95 -12.83 18.17
CA VAL A 106 5.49 -12.63 18.26
C VAL A 106 5.06 -11.52 17.31
N ASN A 107 5.74 -10.38 17.33
CA ASN A 107 5.43 -9.24 16.49
C ASN A 107 5.68 -9.55 15.00
N ASP A 108 6.71 -10.34 14.69
CA ASP A 108 7.04 -10.76 13.33
C ASP A 108 5.91 -11.61 12.74
N MET A 109 5.33 -12.54 13.51
CA MET A 109 4.16 -13.31 13.06
C MET A 109 2.96 -12.42 12.77
N VAL A 110 2.74 -11.37 13.58
CA VAL A 110 1.66 -10.40 13.33
C VAL A 110 1.98 -9.58 12.08
N ALA A 111 3.21 -9.11 11.91
CA ALA A 111 3.64 -8.34 10.76
C ALA A 111 3.51 -9.12 9.45
N ASP A 112 3.93 -10.40 9.43
CA ASP A 112 3.77 -11.30 8.29
C ASP A 112 2.30 -11.49 7.92
N SER A 113 1.43 -11.63 8.93
CA SER A 113 -0.01 -11.76 8.72
C SER A 113 -0.61 -10.48 8.14
N VAL A 114 -0.20 -9.31 8.62
CA VAL A 114 -0.61 -8.00 8.09
C VAL A 114 -0.12 -7.81 6.66
N LEU A 115 1.13 -8.17 6.37
CA LEU A 115 1.71 -8.13 5.03
C LEU A 115 0.92 -9.03 4.06
N ALA A 116 0.58 -10.24 4.49
CA ALA A 116 -0.25 -11.15 3.70
C ALA A 116 -1.64 -10.54 3.38
N VAL A 117 -2.25 -9.80 4.31
CA VAL A 117 -3.51 -9.08 4.02
C VAL A 117 -3.28 -8.04 2.93
N ILE A 118 -2.27 -7.18 3.09
CA ILE A 118 -1.98 -6.10 2.15
C ILE A 118 -1.78 -6.63 0.73
N LEU A 119 -0.97 -7.68 0.59
CA LEU A 119 -0.68 -8.30 -0.71
C LEU A 119 -1.91 -8.96 -1.34
N ASN A 120 -2.87 -9.43 -0.54
CA ASN A 120 -4.04 -10.15 -1.03
C ASN A 120 -5.25 -9.25 -1.35
N ILE A 121 -5.30 -8.00 -0.87
CA ILE A 121 -6.46 -7.11 -1.07
C ILE A 121 -6.73 -6.86 -2.56
N GLU A 122 -5.70 -6.71 -3.39
CA GLU A 122 -5.88 -6.44 -4.82
C GLU A 122 -6.49 -7.61 -5.59
N SER A 123 -6.38 -8.83 -5.06
CA SER A 123 -7.02 -10.04 -5.61
C SER A 123 -8.44 -10.29 -5.09
N SER A 124 -8.90 -9.50 -4.10
CA SER A 124 -10.16 -9.74 -3.40
C SER A 124 -11.37 -9.16 -4.15
N PRO A 125 -12.47 -9.92 -4.32
CA PRO A 125 -13.72 -9.43 -4.94
C PRO A 125 -14.35 -8.21 -4.22
N ALA A 126 -13.97 -7.95 -2.97
CA ALA A 126 -14.43 -6.77 -2.22
C ALA A 126 -13.92 -5.45 -2.81
N SER A 127 -12.72 -5.44 -3.40
CA SER A 127 -12.12 -4.31 -4.11
C SER A 127 -12.93 -3.88 -5.34
N VAL A 128 -13.69 -4.82 -5.92
CA VAL A 128 -14.57 -4.60 -7.07
C VAL A 128 -15.96 -4.08 -6.67
N LYS A 129 -16.36 -4.26 -5.39
CA LYS A 129 -17.69 -3.84 -4.92
C LYS A 129 -17.77 -2.39 -4.45
N LEU A 130 -16.64 -1.74 -4.16
CA LEU A 130 -16.63 -0.33 -3.72
C LEU A 130 -16.59 0.68 -4.88
N THR A 131 -16.33 0.24 -6.12
CA THR A 131 -16.37 1.08 -7.33
C THR A 131 -17.73 1.05 -8.05
N LYS A 132 -18.72 0.34 -7.52
CA LYS A 132 -20.10 0.42 -8.02
C LYS A 132 -20.79 1.62 -7.39
N SER A 133 -20.53 2.81 -7.94
CA SER A 133 -21.54 3.86 -7.92
C SER A 133 -22.77 3.35 -8.67
N ASP A 134 -23.94 3.50 -8.06
CA ASP A 134 -25.25 3.14 -8.60
C ASP A 134 -25.44 3.71 -10.01
N HIS A 135 -25.38 2.85 -11.02
CA HIS A 135 -25.91 3.14 -12.33
C HIS A 135 -27.36 2.63 -12.37
N THR A 136 -28.31 3.55 -12.29
CA THR A 136 -29.71 3.32 -12.60
C THR A 136 -29.84 3.05 -14.09
N HIS A 137 -29.99 1.77 -14.47
CA HIS A 137 -30.31 1.39 -15.84
C HIS A 137 -31.82 1.30 -16.03
N SER A 138 -32.36 2.26 -16.78
CA SER A 138 -33.65 2.15 -17.45
C SER A 138 -33.50 1.21 -18.65
N HIS A 139 -34.25 0.11 -18.67
CA HIS A 139 -34.32 -0.80 -19.81
C HIS A 139 -35.36 -0.31 -20.82
N SER A 140 -34.97 -0.23 -22.09
CA SER A 140 -35.86 -0.16 -23.25
C SER A 140 -35.35 -1.13 -24.32
N HIS A 141 -36.24 -2.03 -24.75
CA HIS A 141 -35.99 -3.13 -25.68
C HIS A 141 -35.86 -2.69 -27.15
N GLY A 142 -35.13 -3.47 -27.97
CA GLY A 142 -35.34 -3.47 -29.43
C GLY A 142 -34.31 -4.23 -30.28
N HIS A 143 -34.68 -5.44 -30.72
CA HIS A 143 -34.27 -6.16 -31.94
C HIS A 143 -33.04 -7.12 -31.96
N ALA A 144 -33.31 -8.41 -31.74
CA ALA A 144 -33.31 -9.52 -32.73
C ALA A 144 -32.15 -9.78 -33.74
N HIS A 145 -31.36 -10.85 -33.43
CA HIS A 145 -30.75 -11.92 -34.28
C HIS A 145 -29.44 -11.67 -35.09
N PRO A 146 -28.70 -12.71 -35.58
CA PRO A 146 -28.23 -13.98 -34.96
C PRO A 146 -26.77 -14.45 -35.34
N HIS A 147 -26.16 -15.33 -34.53
CA HIS A 147 -25.07 -16.34 -34.76
C HIS A 147 -23.70 -15.92 -35.39
N VAL A 148 -22.53 -16.33 -34.88
CA VAL A 148 -21.90 -17.68 -34.96
C VAL A 148 -20.66 -17.78 -34.02
N LYS A 149 -20.40 -18.99 -33.50
CA LYS A 149 -19.27 -19.45 -32.65
C LYS A 149 -17.91 -19.39 -33.37
N THR A 150 -16.77 -19.33 -32.66
CA THR A 150 -15.61 -20.26 -32.78
C THR A 150 -14.63 -20.07 -31.61
N GLU A 151 -14.01 -21.19 -31.25
CA GLU A 151 -13.14 -21.53 -30.14
C GLU A 151 -11.73 -20.91 -30.22
N GLY A 152 -11.03 -20.91 -29.09
CA GLY A 152 -9.59 -21.24 -29.08
C GLY A 152 -8.64 -20.20 -28.48
N ALA A 153 -7.75 -20.72 -27.64
CA ALA A 153 -6.42 -20.22 -27.28
C ALA A 153 -6.30 -19.33 -26.04
N SER A 154 -6.22 -20.03 -24.90
CA SER A 154 -5.27 -19.75 -23.83
C SER A 154 -3.88 -19.38 -24.37
N SER A 155 -3.40 -18.18 -24.06
CA SER A 155 -1.98 -17.85 -24.14
C SER A 155 -1.58 -17.07 -22.89
N SER A 156 -1.07 -17.82 -21.92
CA SER A 156 -0.15 -17.33 -20.90
C SER A 156 1.10 -16.76 -21.59
N PRO A 157 1.68 -15.64 -21.13
CA PRO A 157 3.10 -15.40 -21.32
C PRO A 157 3.83 -15.66 -20.01
N SER A 158 4.71 -16.64 -20.10
CA SER A 158 5.73 -16.99 -19.13
C SER A 158 6.74 -15.85 -18.93
N ALA A 159 7.25 -15.79 -17.69
CA ALA A 159 8.43 -15.11 -17.16
C ALA A 159 9.38 -14.38 -18.14
N LYS A 160 9.74 -13.15 -17.75
CA LYS A 160 11.12 -12.68 -17.85
C LYS A 160 11.57 -12.12 -16.50
N GLU A 161 12.38 -12.92 -15.81
CA GLU A 161 13.30 -12.46 -14.77
C GLU A 161 14.25 -11.43 -15.37
N GLY A 162 14.49 -10.35 -14.64
CA GLY A 162 15.39 -9.30 -15.11
C GLY A 162 15.62 -8.20 -14.09
N LYS A 163 16.57 -8.47 -13.20
CA LYS A 163 17.48 -7.51 -12.53
C LYS A 163 16.88 -6.62 -11.45
N GLY A 164 17.47 -6.76 -10.26
CA GLY A 164 17.21 -5.90 -9.12
C GLY A 164 17.50 -4.44 -9.46
N GLU A 165 16.54 -3.59 -9.11
CA GLU A 165 16.70 -2.15 -9.16
C GLU A 165 16.65 -1.64 -7.72
N MET A 166 17.86 -1.35 -7.24
CA MET A 166 18.23 -0.21 -6.41
C MET A 166 17.06 0.53 -5.76
N LEU A 167 16.99 0.48 -4.42
CA LEU A 167 16.22 1.39 -3.59
C LEU A 167 16.67 2.83 -3.89
N VAL A 168 15.99 3.49 -4.82
CA VAL A 168 16.08 4.92 -4.99
C VAL A 168 15.15 5.52 -3.94
N GLU A 169 15.73 6.13 -2.91
CA GLU A 169 14.99 7.05 -2.04
C GLU A 169 14.35 8.11 -2.94
N ARG A 170 13.04 8.00 -3.16
CA ARG A 170 12.30 8.92 -4.02
C ARG A 170 12.20 10.26 -3.30
N LEU A 171 12.92 11.25 -3.82
CA LEU A 171 12.80 12.64 -3.40
C LEU A 171 11.35 13.11 -3.63
N PRO A 172 10.74 13.82 -2.67
CA PRO A 172 9.39 14.34 -2.81
C PRO A 172 9.41 15.47 -3.85
N GLY A 173 8.90 15.24 -5.06
CA GLY A 173 8.81 16.32 -6.04
C GLY A 173 8.55 16.01 -7.50
N ASP A 174 8.27 14.76 -7.92
CA ASP A 174 7.97 14.50 -9.35
C ASP A 174 6.52 14.09 -9.61
N GLU A 175 5.62 15.04 -9.36
CA GLU A 175 4.20 14.95 -9.71
C GLU A 175 3.99 14.57 -11.19
N PHE A 176 4.91 14.96 -12.07
CA PHE A 176 4.90 14.59 -13.49
C PHE A 176 5.13 13.10 -13.70
N GLU A 177 6.05 12.49 -12.95
CA GLU A 177 6.32 11.06 -13.08
C GLU A 177 5.16 10.24 -12.50
N ASP A 178 4.49 10.73 -11.46
CA ASP A 178 3.24 10.15 -10.96
C ASP A 178 2.12 10.22 -12.00
N LEU A 179 1.98 11.36 -12.69
CA LEU A 179 1.06 11.53 -13.80
C LEU A 179 1.37 10.52 -14.93
N VAL A 180 2.64 10.38 -15.33
CA VAL A 180 3.02 9.42 -16.38
C VAL A 180 2.70 7.99 -15.97
N MET A 181 3.03 7.60 -14.74
CA MET A 181 2.73 6.28 -14.20
C MET A 181 1.22 6.00 -14.19
N PHE A 182 0.40 7.01 -13.84
CA PHE A 182 -1.05 6.88 -13.88
C PHE A 182 -1.56 6.64 -15.30
N PHE A 183 -1.06 7.39 -16.29
CA PHE A 183 -1.42 7.20 -17.69
C PHE A 183 -0.94 5.86 -18.25
N ALA A 184 0.28 5.43 -17.92
CA ALA A 184 0.81 4.13 -18.31
C ALA A 184 -0.06 2.98 -17.77
N SER A 185 -0.60 3.12 -16.55
CA SER A 185 -1.53 2.13 -15.98
C SER A 185 -2.86 2.02 -16.74
N GLN A 186 -3.35 3.11 -17.33
CA GLN A 186 -4.66 3.17 -17.98
C GLN A 186 -4.61 2.87 -19.48
N PHE A 187 -3.47 3.13 -20.12
CA PHE A 187 -3.29 3.06 -21.57
C PHE A 187 -2.24 2.03 -22.02
N GLY A 188 -1.46 1.46 -21.10
CA GLY A 188 -0.31 0.61 -21.39
C GLY A 188 0.97 1.44 -21.51
N PRO A 189 2.09 1.01 -20.90
CA PRO A 189 3.34 1.78 -20.93
C PRO A 189 3.90 1.98 -22.35
N GLU A 190 3.67 1.04 -23.25
CA GLU A 190 4.08 1.11 -24.66
C GLU A 190 3.35 2.20 -25.46
N ASN A 191 2.20 2.65 -24.97
CA ASN A 191 1.34 3.63 -25.63
C ASN A 191 1.54 5.05 -25.06
N VAL A 192 2.41 5.23 -24.07
CA VAL A 192 2.65 6.51 -23.40
C VAL A 192 4.11 6.93 -23.60
N THR A 193 4.32 8.11 -24.17
CA THR A 193 5.65 8.71 -24.34
C THR A 193 5.72 10.02 -23.54
N GLN A 194 6.77 10.22 -22.74
CA GLN A 194 6.96 11.43 -21.93
C GLN A 194 8.05 12.35 -22.51
N ASN A 195 7.92 13.64 -22.24
CA ASN A 195 8.96 14.64 -22.49
C ASN A 195 9.22 15.46 -21.23
N ASP A 196 10.32 15.14 -20.55
CA ASP A 196 10.67 15.74 -19.24
C ASP A 196 10.95 17.25 -19.33
N LYS A 197 11.43 17.74 -20.49
CA LYS A 197 11.78 19.16 -20.68
C LYS A 197 10.54 20.03 -20.79
N THR A 198 9.55 19.57 -21.55
CA THR A 198 8.29 20.30 -21.76
C THR A 198 7.25 19.95 -20.70
N ARG A 199 7.45 18.89 -19.91
CA ARG A 199 6.45 18.32 -18.98
C ARG A 199 5.17 17.96 -19.73
N THR A 200 5.32 17.37 -20.91
CA THR A 200 4.22 16.90 -21.75
C THR A 200 4.30 15.39 -21.93
N MET A 201 3.16 14.73 -22.09
CA MET A 201 3.09 13.32 -22.44
C MET A 201 2.17 13.09 -23.63
N VAL A 202 2.42 12.05 -24.41
CA VAL A 202 1.65 11.68 -25.59
C VAL A 202 1.13 10.25 -25.43
N VAL A 203 -0.17 10.08 -25.59
CA VAL A 203 -0.86 8.79 -25.58
C VAL A 203 -1.22 8.41 -27.00
N SER A 204 -0.74 7.26 -27.47
CA SER A 204 -1.01 6.75 -28.81
C SER A 204 -1.88 5.49 -28.74
N LEU A 205 -3.07 5.52 -29.33
CA LEU A 205 -3.97 4.35 -29.43
C LEU A 205 -4.56 4.25 -30.83
N ASP A 206 -4.45 3.08 -31.45
CA ASP A 206 -5.08 2.78 -32.76
C ASP A 206 -4.76 3.81 -33.86
N GLY A 207 -3.54 4.37 -33.84
CA GLY A 207 -3.09 5.39 -34.79
C GLY A 207 -3.55 6.83 -34.47
N MET A 208 -4.33 7.03 -33.40
CA MET A 208 -4.71 8.34 -32.87
C MET A 208 -3.76 8.74 -31.75
N GLN A 209 -3.47 10.03 -31.64
CA GLN A 209 -2.60 10.58 -30.60
C GLN A 209 -3.31 11.67 -29.80
N ALA A 210 -3.16 11.61 -28.48
CA ALA A 210 -3.54 12.68 -27.57
C ALA A 210 -2.28 13.23 -26.89
N THR A 211 -2.11 14.54 -26.93
CA THR A 211 -1.02 15.24 -26.25
C THR A 211 -1.58 15.87 -24.98
N ILE A 212 -0.91 15.63 -23.86
CA ILE A 212 -1.29 16.14 -22.54
C ILE A 212 -0.18 17.06 -22.05
N ASP A 213 -0.54 18.29 -21.70
CA ASP A 213 0.35 19.22 -21.01
C ASP A 213 0.08 19.14 -19.50
N CYS A 214 1.09 18.71 -18.76
CA CYS A 214 0.98 18.50 -17.31
C CYS A 214 1.22 19.77 -16.50
N ARG A 215 1.51 20.91 -17.13
CA ARG A 215 1.65 22.22 -16.46
C ARG A 215 0.32 22.94 -16.33
N ASP A 216 -0.51 22.86 -17.37
CA ASP A 216 -1.83 23.52 -17.42
C ASP A 216 -3.02 22.54 -17.34
N PHE A 217 -2.73 21.23 -17.31
CA PHE A 217 -3.72 20.15 -17.29
C PHE A 217 -4.67 20.17 -18.48
N SER A 218 -4.13 20.42 -19.67
CA SER A 218 -4.86 20.38 -20.92
C SER A 218 -4.60 19.09 -21.72
N VAL A 219 -5.61 18.68 -22.49
CA VAL A 219 -5.53 17.54 -23.42
C VAL A 219 -5.89 18.02 -24.82
N ASP A 220 -4.94 17.93 -25.73
CA ASP A 220 -5.12 18.20 -27.16
C ASP A 220 -5.17 16.89 -27.95
N CYS A 221 -6.26 16.68 -28.68
CA CYS A 221 -6.48 15.48 -29.48
C CYS A 221 -7.59 15.72 -30.51
N GLU A 222 -7.33 15.32 -31.76
CA GLU A 222 -8.30 15.40 -32.87
C GLU A 222 -9.47 14.42 -32.71
N ALA A 223 -9.28 13.33 -31.96
CA ALA A 223 -10.30 12.30 -31.75
C ALA A 223 -11.06 12.53 -30.45
N ASP A 224 -12.34 12.89 -30.55
CA ASP A 224 -13.21 13.20 -29.39
C ASP A 224 -13.25 12.09 -28.34
N ALA A 225 -13.31 10.82 -28.75
CA ALA A 225 -13.38 9.69 -27.84
C ALA A 225 -12.08 9.51 -27.02
N LEU A 226 -10.92 9.67 -27.66
CA LEU A 226 -9.62 9.60 -27.00
C LEU A 226 -9.38 10.83 -26.12
N ARG A 227 -9.77 12.03 -26.60
CA ARG A 227 -9.73 13.28 -25.83
C ARG A 227 -10.51 13.15 -24.52
N HIS A 228 -11.77 12.73 -24.59
CA HIS A 228 -12.60 12.56 -23.40
C HIS A 228 -12.05 11.50 -22.45
N ARG A 229 -11.51 10.40 -22.97
CA ARG A 229 -10.90 9.36 -22.13
C ARG A 229 -9.63 9.87 -21.43
N ALA A 230 -8.74 10.54 -22.16
CA ALA A 230 -7.52 11.12 -21.59
C ALA A 230 -7.83 12.24 -20.58
N GLN A 231 -8.83 13.09 -20.85
CA GLN A 231 -9.28 14.12 -19.92
C GLN A 231 -9.79 13.53 -18.59
N ASN A 232 -10.64 12.50 -18.67
CA ASN A 232 -11.14 11.82 -17.47
C ASN A 232 -10.02 11.16 -16.66
N VAL A 233 -8.99 10.63 -17.33
CA VAL A 233 -7.82 10.06 -16.68
C VAL A 233 -6.97 11.15 -16.03
N LEU A 234 -6.78 12.30 -16.71
CA LEU A 234 -6.05 13.45 -16.19
C LEU A 234 -6.72 14.02 -14.93
N GLU A 235 -8.02 14.24 -14.95
CA GLU A 235 -8.76 14.75 -13.78
C GLU A 235 -8.66 13.81 -12.57
N ARG A 236 -8.70 12.49 -12.82
CA ARG A 236 -8.51 11.48 -11.77
C ARG A 236 -7.08 11.45 -11.25
N ALA A 237 -6.09 11.54 -12.14
CA ALA A 237 -4.68 11.58 -11.79
C ALA A 237 -4.36 12.81 -10.94
N VAL A 238 -4.78 14.00 -11.37
CA VAL A 238 -4.57 15.26 -10.63
C VAL A 238 -5.19 15.20 -9.23
N ARG A 239 -6.41 14.67 -9.10
CA ARG A 239 -7.04 14.48 -7.78
C ARG A 239 -6.31 13.49 -6.87
N THR A 240 -5.60 12.52 -7.46
CA THR A 240 -4.94 11.43 -6.71
C THR A 240 -3.47 11.77 -6.39
N CYS A 241 -2.80 12.53 -7.26
CA CYS A 241 -1.37 12.81 -7.19
C CYS A 241 -1.03 14.19 -6.61
N MET A 242 -1.97 15.16 -6.62
CA MET A 242 -1.71 16.55 -6.22
C MET A 242 -2.52 17.00 -5.00
N GLN A 243 -2.79 16.10 -4.05
CA GLN A 243 -3.46 16.40 -2.77
C GLN A 243 -2.54 16.26 -1.55
#